data_AF-A0A9P9TI48-F1
#
_entry.id   AF-A0A9P9TI48-F1
#
_cell.length_a   1.000
_cell.length_b   1.000
_cell.length_c   1.000
_cell.angle_alpha   90.00
_cell.angle_beta   90.00
_cell.angle_gamma   90.00
#
_symmetry.space_group_name_H-M   'P 1'
#
loop_
_entity.id
_entity.type
_entity.pdbx_description
1 polymer ?
#
loop_
_entity_poly.entity_id
_entity_poly.type
_entity_poly.pdbx_seq_one_letter_code
_entity_poly.pdbx_strand_id
1 'polypeptide(L)'
;MSNAENYTADTWAFEMKYAKEAGIDAFAMNIAYNDKVALGQMTTMLQAASGQQFPWFFSFDYAGNGAFPKQTVIDLLNDYGPTKYYYKYNGKPFVSTFEGPGNALDWSVIKAQTGCFFMPDWSSLGAKEAVARGTADGLFSWAAWPWGGHDMDTYTDASYKHFLDGLPYMMPVSPWFYTNVPYYGGKNWLWRSDHLWFDRWNEVNWLRPEFVEILTWNDYPESHYIGPLRPEAMGAFTTGQAPFNYATDMPHDGWRAFLPYLITLYKTGTATVTQEGLQTWYRINPKDACSTGGTSGNTASQIQLEFAPSEILVDEIFYSALLGSPADVSVTIGGASVAATWSSVPDGNVGVYHGSVPFGGRTGAVVVTIKRNGATIAMVNGRSITTGCTNGINNYNAWVGSAMSSSSISAKPPRTLDQQVCVKGTGANNFAGLCGFTCQYGYCPPEACVCLARGKQVELPTATGTTGFPAAGLSEAYSGLCSYACNYGYCPSSACSTTKQPLIVPTVSEFAPPVCIRGTGSGNLQGLCEFACNYGMCPMASCTCLATGALNAFPSFTQLTASAATGLEGRLYNGENTTGLCQFACSYGYCPAGACKVSSGPGGIFAPTPLTPDSSCDDISSMYI
;
A
#
# COMPACT_ATOMS: atom_id res chain seq x y z
N MET A 1 4.86 10.69 14.54
CA MET A 1 4.45 11.38 15.79
C MET A 1 4.27 12.88 15.60
N SER A 2 4.77 13.49 14.53
CA SER A 2 4.67 14.94 14.31
C SER A 2 3.22 15.44 14.22
N ASN A 3 2.27 14.60 13.76
CA ASN A 3 0.84 14.92 13.78
C ASN A 3 0.20 14.92 15.19
N ALA A 4 0.96 14.57 16.24
CA ALA A 4 0.49 14.56 17.63
C ALA A 4 0.97 15.78 18.43
N GLU A 5 1.45 16.85 17.78
CA GLU A 5 2.01 18.03 18.44
C GLU A 5 1.14 18.57 19.58
N ASN A 6 -0.17 18.65 19.33
CA ASN A 6 -1.15 19.19 20.27
C ASN A 6 -1.94 18.11 21.03
N TYR A 7 -1.49 16.85 21.00
CA TYR A 7 -2.16 15.79 21.77
C TYR A 7 -1.94 16.00 23.28
N THR A 8 -3.01 15.83 24.03
CA THR A 8 -2.98 15.73 25.50
C THR A 8 -2.87 14.27 25.93
N ALA A 9 -2.65 14.02 27.21
CA ALA A 9 -2.68 12.66 27.75
C ALA A 9 -4.05 11.99 27.52
N ASP A 10 -5.14 12.76 27.61
CA ASP A 10 -6.49 12.27 27.33
C ASP A 10 -6.69 11.97 25.85
N THR A 11 -6.13 12.79 24.96
CA THR A 11 -6.14 12.53 23.51
C THR A 11 -5.41 11.23 23.20
N TRP A 12 -4.19 11.04 23.70
CA TRP A 12 -3.44 9.79 23.54
C TRP A 12 -4.19 8.58 24.12
N ALA A 13 -4.77 8.72 25.31
CA ALA A 13 -5.54 7.67 25.95
C ALA A 13 -6.76 7.28 25.11
N PHE A 14 -7.42 8.26 24.48
CA PHE A 14 -8.50 8.01 23.52
C PHE A 14 -7.99 7.24 22.30
N GLU A 15 -6.89 7.67 21.66
CA GLU A 15 -6.34 6.98 20.49
C GLU A 15 -6.05 5.49 20.79
N MET A 16 -5.34 5.24 21.89
CA MET A 16 -4.95 3.89 22.31
C MET A 16 -6.16 3.03 22.70
N LYS A 17 -7.17 3.62 23.33
CA LYS A 17 -8.43 2.92 23.62
C LYS A 17 -9.08 2.41 22.33
N TYR A 18 -9.22 3.26 21.33
CA TYR A 18 -9.88 2.90 20.08
C TYR A 18 -9.05 1.98 19.19
N ALA A 19 -7.72 2.04 19.27
CA ALA A 19 -6.83 1.08 18.64
C ALA A 19 -6.99 -0.32 19.27
N LYS A 20 -7.04 -0.38 20.61
CA LYS A 20 -7.30 -1.61 21.34
C LYS A 20 -8.68 -2.21 21.03
N GLU A 21 -9.71 -1.37 20.99
CA GLU A 21 -11.07 -1.81 20.59
C GLU A 21 -11.10 -2.34 19.15
N ALA A 22 -10.28 -1.81 18.25
CA ALA A 22 -10.12 -2.32 16.89
C ALA A 22 -9.31 -3.64 16.81
N GLY A 23 -8.63 -4.05 17.89
CA GLY A 23 -7.80 -5.26 17.94
C GLY A 23 -6.32 -5.05 17.59
N ILE A 24 -5.87 -3.80 17.47
CA ILE A 24 -4.47 -3.44 17.17
C ILE A 24 -3.59 -3.72 18.40
N ASP A 25 -2.43 -4.34 18.19
CA ASP A 25 -1.56 -4.77 19.30
C ASP A 25 -0.62 -3.69 19.79
N ALA A 26 -0.17 -2.80 18.90
CA ALA A 26 0.79 -1.75 19.23
C ALA A 26 0.72 -0.59 18.24
N PHE A 27 1.22 0.58 18.64
CA PHE A 27 1.54 1.66 17.71
C PHE A 27 3.01 1.65 17.31
N ALA A 28 3.26 1.73 16.00
CA ALA A 28 4.55 2.10 15.43
C ALA A 28 4.71 3.62 15.53
N MET A 29 5.51 4.08 16.49
CA MET A 29 5.72 5.49 16.76
C MET A 29 6.78 6.04 15.80
N ASN A 30 6.34 6.51 14.64
CA ASN A 30 7.20 7.16 13.65
C ASN A 30 7.84 8.44 14.23
N ILE A 31 9.17 8.53 14.24
CA ILE A 31 9.92 9.69 14.72
C ILE A 31 11.05 10.06 13.76
N ALA A 32 11.18 11.34 13.43
CA ALA A 32 12.29 11.86 12.63
C ALA A 32 13.44 12.37 13.51
N TYR A 33 14.66 12.38 12.97
CA TYR A 33 15.83 12.84 13.71
C TYR A 33 15.69 14.31 14.11
N ASN A 34 16.03 14.65 15.36
CA ASN A 34 15.86 15.99 15.93
C ASN A 34 14.44 16.57 15.87
N ASP A 35 13.40 15.73 15.72
CA ASP A 35 12.02 16.18 15.82
C ASP A 35 11.67 16.50 17.29
N LYS A 36 11.63 17.80 17.59
CA LYS A 36 11.30 18.31 18.92
C LYS A 36 9.85 18.00 19.32
N VAL A 37 8.95 17.90 18.35
CA VAL A 37 7.54 17.56 18.61
C VAL A 37 7.46 16.14 19.12
N ALA A 38 8.09 15.22 18.38
CA ALA A 38 8.16 13.82 18.76
C ALA A 38 8.73 13.65 20.19
N LEU A 39 9.90 14.23 20.45
CA LEU A 39 10.55 14.13 21.76
C LEU A 39 9.71 14.77 22.89
N GLY A 40 9.06 15.90 22.61
CA GLY A 40 8.19 16.59 23.58
C GLY A 40 6.93 15.80 23.95
N GLN A 41 6.42 14.97 23.03
CA GLN A 41 5.22 14.16 23.24
C GLN A 41 5.49 12.83 23.97
N MET A 42 6.75 12.39 24.09
CA MET A 42 7.08 11.08 24.68
C MET A 42 6.53 10.92 26.10
N THR A 43 6.70 11.90 26.98
CA THR A 43 6.20 11.80 28.37
C THR A 43 4.68 11.67 28.42
N THR A 44 3.96 12.50 27.64
CA THR A 44 2.50 12.48 27.56
C THR A 44 1.98 11.15 27.01
N MET A 45 2.61 10.66 25.94
CA MET A 45 2.30 9.37 25.33
C MET A 45 2.54 8.22 26.30
N LEU A 46 3.66 8.20 27.02
CA LEU A 46 3.99 7.16 28.01
C LEU A 46 2.97 7.10 29.15
N GLN A 47 2.52 8.26 29.64
CA GLN A 47 1.48 8.33 30.67
C GLN A 47 0.19 7.67 30.17
N ALA A 48 -0.24 8.00 28.95
CA ALA A 48 -1.42 7.42 28.34
C ALA A 48 -1.28 5.91 28.07
N ALA A 49 -0.14 5.48 27.53
CA ALA A 49 0.18 4.06 27.31
C ALA A 49 0.08 3.26 28.60
N SER A 50 0.55 3.84 29.71
CA SER A 50 0.45 3.22 31.02
C SER A 50 -0.98 3.05 31.51
N GLY A 51 -1.80 4.09 31.35
CA GLY A 51 -3.22 4.08 31.71
C GLY A 51 -4.04 3.11 30.86
N GLN A 52 -3.81 3.06 29.55
CA GLN A 52 -4.53 2.18 28.61
C GLN A 52 -3.95 0.76 28.53
N GLN A 53 -2.76 0.56 29.09
CA GLN A 53 -1.98 -0.67 29.00
C GLN A 53 -1.75 -1.06 27.53
N PHE A 54 -1.39 -0.07 26.71
CA PHE A 54 -1.32 -0.22 25.26
C PHE A 54 0.15 -0.23 24.79
N PRO A 55 0.59 -1.30 24.10
CA PRO A 55 1.95 -1.38 23.60
C PRO A 55 2.29 -0.37 22.49
N TRP A 56 3.56 -0.04 22.36
CA TRP A 56 4.08 0.83 21.30
C TRP A 56 5.56 0.52 21.05
N PHE A 57 6.10 0.86 19.89
CA PHE A 57 7.54 0.73 19.59
C PHE A 57 8.02 1.88 18.70
N PHE A 58 9.33 2.09 18.60
CA PHE A 58 9.87 3.10 17.68
C PHE A 58 9.88 2.62 16.23
N SER A 59 9.41 3.49 15.34
CA SER A 59 9.71 3.48 13.91
C SER A 59 10.58 4.70 13.63
N PHE A 60 11.88 4.49 13.39
CA PHE A 60 12.80 5.60 13.14
C PHE A 60 12.71 6.03 11.67
N ASP A 61 12.32 7.26 11.42
CA ASP A 61 12.21 7.83 10.09
C ASP A 61 13.56 8.37 9.63
N TYR A 62 14.28 7.58 8.84
CA TYR A 62 15.59 7.95 8.30
C TYR A 62 15.47 8.86 7.06
N ALA A 63 14.28 9.00 6.48
CA ALA A 63 14.01 9.84 5.31
C ALA A 63 13.45 11.22 5.68
N GLY A 64 12.78 11.36 6.83
CA GLY A 64 12.02 12.55 7.20
C GLY A 64 12.87 13.78 7.54
N ASN A 65 13.96 13.61 8.30
CA ASN A 65 14.90 14.69 8.63
C ASN A 65 16.37 14.25 8.54
N GLY A 66 16.63 13.29 7.66
CA GLY A 66 17.92 12.62 7.50
C GLY A 66 18.13 11.47 8.49
N ALA A 67 19.18 10.70 8.22
CA ALA A 67 19.51 9.50 8.99
C ALA A 67 19.85 9.83 10.46
N PHE A 68 19.40 8.96 11.37
CA PHE A 68 19.76 9.04 12.77
C PHE A 68 21.24 8.70 13.00
N PRO A 69 21.98 9.46 13.82
CA PRO A 69 23.25 9.01 14.34
C PRO A 69 23.07 7.71 15.14
N LYS A 70 23.91 6.70 14.87
CA LYS A 70 23.87 5.40 15.55
C LYS A 70 23.73 5.50 17.07
N GLN A 71 24.53 6.36 17.71
CA GLN A 71 24.52 6.49 19.18
C GLN A 71 23.16 6.98 19.69
N THR A 72 22.51 7.91 18.99
CA THR A 72 21.18 8.40 19.35
C THR A 72 20.14 7.27 19.34
N VAL A 73 20.21 6.36 18.37
CA VAL A 73 19.30 5.19 18.32
C VAL A 73 19.55 4.26 19.50
N ILE A 74 20.82 4.00 19.83
CA ILE A 74 21.20 3.16 20.99
C ILE A 74 20.66 3.76 22.29
N ASP A 75 20.86 5.06 22.50
CA ASP A 75 20.44 5.74 23.71
C ASP A 75 18.91 5.66 23.87
N LEU A 76 18.15 5.97 22.80
CA LEU A 76 16.69 5.86 22.82
C LEU A 76 16.21 4.43 23.09
N LEU A 77 16.81 3.41 22.46
CA LEU A 77 16.41 2.02 22.70
C LEU A 77 16.76 1.55 24.12
N ASN A 78 17.86 2.01 24.70
CA ASN A 78 18.22 1.70 26.08
C ASN A 78 17.29 2.38 27.09
N ASP A 79 16.89 3.63 26.83
CA ASP A 79 16.00 4.38 27.70
C ASP A 79 14.57 3.82 27.69
N TYR A 80 14.05 3.47 26.51
CA TYR A 80 12.63 3.14 26.34
C TYR A 80 12.35 1.64 26.14
N GLY A 81 13.24 0.89 25.49
CA GLY A 81 13.05 -0.54 25.20
C GLY A 81 12.77 -1.42 26.44
N PRO A 82 13.35 -1.14 27.61
CA PRO A 82 13.03 -1.87 28.85
C PRO A 82 11.64 -1.55 29.44
N THR A 83 11.00 -0.44 29.05
CA THR A 83 9.75 0.02 29.67
C THR A 83 8.60 -0.97 29.46
N LYS A 84 7.64 -0.98 30.40
CA LYS A 84 6.60 -2.02 30.51
C LYS A 84 5.74 -2.20 29.25
N TYR A 85 5.41 -1.10 28.58
CA TYR A 85 4.53 -1.09 27.41
C TYR A 85 5.30 -0.86 26.10
N TYR A 86 6.63 -0.92 26.13
CA TYR A 86 7.38 -1.05 24.89
C TYR A 86 7.10 -2.44 24.30
N TYR A 87 6.66 -2.51 23.05
CA TYR A 87 6.30 -3.76 22.39
C TYR A 87 7.54 -4.64 22.23
N LYS A 88 7.40 -5.92 22.60
CA LYS A 88 8.49 -6.90 22.57
C LYS A 88 8.07 -8.10 21.75
N TYR A 89 8.97 -8.55 20.89
CA TYR A 89 8.84 -9.80 20.15
C TYR A 89 9.87 -10.80 20.66
N ASN A 90 9.40 -11.98 21.10
CA ASN A 90 10.25 -13.00 21.73
C ASN A 90 11.15 -12.44 22.86
N GLY A 91 10.59 -11.53 23.67
CA GLY A 91 11.27 -10.89 24.80
C GLY A 91 12.21 -9.74 24.43
N LYS A 92 12.46 -9.48 23.14
CA LYS A 92 13.33 -8.41 22.65
C LYS A 92 12.54 -7.14 22.32
N PRO A 93 13.04 -5.93 22.63
CA PRO A 93 12.44 -4.68 22.16
C PRO A 93 12.30 -4.71 20.63
N PHE A 94 11.08 -4.57 20.11
CA PHE A 94 10.84 -4.50 18.67
C PHE A 94 11.18 -3.10 18.16
N VAL A 95 11.78 -2.98 16.98
CA VAL A 95 12.10 -1.69 16.36
C VAL A 95 12.02 -1.80 14.85
N SER A 96 11.47 -0.76 14.22
CA SER A 96 11.44 -0.60 12.77
C SER A 96 12.06 0.72 12.34
N THR A 97 12.21 0.90 11.04
CA THR A 97 12.57 2.18 10.41
C THR A 97 11.64 2.44 9.24
N PHE A 98 11.44 3.70 8.89
CA PHE A 98 11.07 4.08 7.53
C PHE A 98 12.35 4.44 6.79
N GLU A 99 12.67 3.66 5.77
CA GLU A 99 13.92 3.75 5.01
C GLU A 99 15.20 3.69 5.87
N GLY A 100 16.33 4.15 5.32
CA GLY A 100 17.66 4.11 5.94
C GLY A 100 18.59 2.96 5.53
N PRO A 101 18.51 2.36 4.32
CA PRO A 101 19.38 1.25 3.94
C PRO A 101 20.87 1.62 3.92
N GLY A 102 21.20 2.90 3.68
CA GLY A 102 22.58 3.41 3.75
C GLY A 102 23.21 3.28 5.14
N ASN A 103 22.39 3.12 6.18
CA ASN A 103 22.81 2.95 7.57
C ASN A 103 22.68 1.49 8.05
N ALA A 104 22.42 0.53 7.15
CA ALA A 104 22.20 -0.86 7.54
C ALA A 104 23.35 -1.46 8.39
N LEU A 105 24.61 -1.06 8.14
CA LEU A 105 25.77 -1.54 8.89
C LEU A 105 25.81 -1.07 10.35
N ASP A 106 25.16 0.05 10.69
CA ASP A 106 25.08 0.52 12.08
C ASP A 106 24.27 -0.45 12.94
N TRP A 107 23.29 -1.15 12.35
CA TRP A 107 22.36 -2.01 13.07
C TRP A 107 23.00 -3.25 13.70
N SER A 108 24.13 -3.74 13.17
CA SER A 108 24.91 -4.79 13.84
C SER A 108 25.36 -4.35 15.24
N VAL A 109 25.78 -3.09 15.39
CA VAL A 109 26.22 -2.54 16.68
C VAL A 109 25.01 -2.16 17.54
N ILE A 110 23.97 -1.55 16.95
CA ILE A 110 22.75 -1.17 17.69
C ILE A 110 22.12 -2.42 18.33
N LYS A 111 21.93 -3.49 17.57
CA LYS A 111 21.35 -4.76 18.06
C LYS A 111 22.23 -5.39 19.14
N ALA A 112 23.54 -5.38 18.97
CA ALA A 112 24.47 -5.94 19.96
C ALA A 112 24.40 -5.21 21.31
N GLN A 113 24.20 -3.88 21.31
CA GLN A 113 24.15 -3.09 22.54
C GLN A 113 22.77 -3.05 23.20
N THR A 114 21.70 -3.14 22.42
CA THR A 114 20.32 -2.94 22.90
C THR A 114 19.54 -4.26 23.03
N GLY A 115 19.98 -5.33 22.37
CA GLY A 115 19.29 -6.61 22.30
C GLY A 115 17.96 -6.56 21.54
N CYS A 116 17.73 -5.54 20.71
CA CYS A 116 16.49 -5.36 19.97
C CYS A 116 16.27 -6.42 18.88
N PHE A 117 15.00 -6.57 18.48
CA PHE A 117 14.57 -7.26 17.25
C PHE A 117 14.29 -6.19 16.20
N PHE A 118 15.04 -6.22 15.10
CA PHE A 118 15.05 -5.14 14.11
C PHE A 118 14.37 -5.55 12.81
N MET A 119 13.31 -4.82 12.43
CA MET A 119 12.49 -5.08 11.25
C MET A 119 12.29 -3.79 10.45
N PRO A 120 13.27 -3.38 9.62
CA PRO A 120 13.18 -2.14 8.85
C PRO A 120 12.24 -2.25 7.67
N ASP A 121 11.67 -1.11 7.27
CA ASP A 121 11.32 -0.87 5.89
C ASP A 121 12.53 -0.33 5.12
N TRP A 122 12.94 -1.08 4.09
CA TRP A 122 13.94 -0.68 3.09
C TRP A 122 13.37 -0.91 1.69
N SER A 123 12.09 -0.57 1.49
CA SER A 123 11.40 -0.80 0.22
C SER A 123 12.08 -0.12 -0.96
N SER A 124 12.84 0.96 -0.74
CA SER A 124 13.73 1.55 -1.74
C SER A 124 14.72 0.57 -2.38
N LEU A 125 15.09 -0.54 -1.73
CA LEU A 125 15.97 -1.53 -2.35
C LEU A 125 15.22 -2.65 -3.06
N GLY A 126 13.93 -2.84 -2.77
CA GLY A 126 13.25 -4.11 -3.00
C GLY A 126 13.74 -5.21 -2.06
N ALA A 127 13.01 -6.33 -2.03
CA ALA A 127 13.19 -7.40 -1.06
C ALA A 127 14.61 -8.02 -1.07
N LYS A 128 15.11 -8.43 -2.23
CA LYS A 128 16.40 -9.15 -2.36
C LYS A 128 17.57 -8.32 -1.84
N GLU A 129 17.71 -7.10 -2.35
CA GLU A 129 18.80 -6.20 -1.98
C GLU A 129 18.67 -5.71 -0.53
N ALA A 130 17.44 -5.60 0.00
CA ALA A 130 17.21 -5.32 1.41
C ALA A 130 17.68 -6.47 2.31
N VAL A 131 17.35 -7.73 1.99
CA VAL A 131 17.83 -8.91 2.73
C VAL A 131 19.36 -9.01 2.66
N ALA A 132 19.94 -8.74 1.49
CA ALA A 132 21.39 -8.79 1.26
C ALA A 132 22.19 -7.81 2.15
N ARG A 133 21.54 -6.81 2.78
CA ARG A 133 22.19 -5.97 3.80
C ARG A 133 22.59 -6.73 5.06
N GLY A 134 21.94 -7.85 5.36
CA GLY A 134 22.39 -8.84 6.35
C GLY A 134 22.29 -8.43 7.82
N THR A 135 21.61 -7.33 8.17
CA THR A 135 21.50 -6.87 9.58
C THR A 135 20.08 -6.90 10.15
N ALA A 136 19.06 -7.03 9.30
CA ALA A 136 17.66 -7.14 9.68
C ALA A 136 17.32 -8.54 10.25
N ASP A 137 16.37 -8.61 11.20
CA ASP A 137 15.79 -9.87 11.69
C ASP A 137 14.52 -10.27 10.91
N GLY A 138 14.06 -9.42 10.00
CA GLY A 138 12.88 -9.53 9.15
C GLY A 138 12.71 -8.23 8.39
N LEU A 139 11.81 -8.16 7.41
CA LEU A 139 11.59 -6.92 6.64
C LEU A 139 10.12 -6.51 6.64
N PHE A 140 9.92 -5.20 6.66
CA PHE A 140 8.66 -4.54 6.40
C PHE A 140 8.67 -3.97 4.97
N SER A 141 7.53 -4.05 4.28
CA SER A 141 7.33 -3.41 2.98
C SER A 141 6.41 -2.21 3.12
N TRP A 142 6.71 -1.11 2.41
CA TRP A 142 5.86 0.08 2.30
C TRP A 142 4.94 0.05 1.07
N ALA A 143 4.96 -1.04 0.29
CA ALA A 143 4.18 -1.19 -0.94
C ALA A 143 2.72 -1.58 -0.64
N ALA A 144 1.93 -0.63 -0.12
CA ALA A 144 0.56 -0.87 0.31
C ALA A 144 -0.51 -0.57 -0.77
N TRP A 145 -0.11 -0.01 -1.91
CA TRP A 145 -1.01 0.58 -2.89
C TRP A 145 -0.75 0.06 -4.31
N PRO A 146 -1.79 -0.08 -5.15
CA PRO A 146 -1.67 -0.70 -6.45
C PRO A 146 -1.05 0.22 -7.49
N TRP A 147 -0.55 -0.39 -8.55
CA TRP A 147 -0.01 0.33 -9.69
C TRP A 147 -1.13 0.76 -10.66
N GLY A 148 -1.26 2.07 -10.91
CA GLY A 148 -2.12 2.59 -11.96
C GLY A 148 -3.61 2.26 -11.75
N GLY A 149 -4.27 1.79 -12.80
CA GLY A 149 -5.70 1.44 -12.77
C GLY A 149 -6.01 0.03 -12.25
N HIS A 150 -5.01 -0.72 -11.75
CA HIS A 150 -5.20 -2.11 -11.33
C HIS A 150 -5.79 -2.20 -9.92
N ASP A 151 -6.43 -3.33 -9.61
CA ASP A 151 -6.71 -3.70 -8.21
C ASP A 151 -5.39 -4.12 -7.54
N MET A 152 -5.40 -4.26 -6.22
CA MET A 152 -4.20 -4.69 -5.48
C MET A 152 -3.80 -6.12 -5.85
N ASP A 153 -2.50 -6.38 -5.80
CA ASP A 153 -1.92 -7.71 -5.98
C ASP A 153 -0.95 -8.03 -4.83
N THR A 154 -0.41 -9.26 -4.86
CA THR A 154 0.49 -9.79 -3.83
C THR A 154 1.90 -10.05 -4.34
N TYR A 155 2.28 -9.56 -5.52
CA TYR A 155 3.57 -9.93 -6.13
C TYR A 155 4.75 -9.37 -5.34
N THR A 156 4.62 -8.14 -4.86
CA THR A 156 5.62 -7.56 -3.96
C THR A 156 5.68 -8.36 -2.66
N ASP A 157 4.54 -8.65 -2.02
CA ASP A 157 4.50 -9.41 -0.76
C ASP A 157 5.13 -10.82 -0.93
N ALA A 158 4.83 -11.51 -2.03
CA ALA A 158 5.40 -12.81 -2.36
C ALA A 158 6.92 -12.74 -2.53
N SER A 159 7.44 -11.67 -3.16
CA SER A 159 8.88 -11.46 -3.30
C SER A 159 9.56 -11.31 -1.93
N TYR A 160 8.96 -10.59 -0.98
CA TYR A 160 9.50 -10.47 0.38
C TYR A 160 9.52 -11.83 1.06
N LYS A 161 8.40 -12.57 1.06
CA LYS A 161 8.34 -13.90 1.68
C LYS A 161 9.36 -14.87 1.08
N HIS A 162 9.59 -14.80 -0.23
CA HIS A 162 10.58 -15.61 -0.92
C HIS A 162 12.00 -15.29 -0.47
N PHE A 163 12.45 -14.03 -0.61
CA PHE A 163 13.83 -13.65 -0.31
C PHE A 163 14.16 -13.65 1.18
N LEU A 164 13.17 -13.50 2.05
CA LEU A 164 13.35 -13.63 3.50
C LEU A 164 13.67 -15.06 3.95
N ASP A 165 13.38 -16.08 3.12
CA ASP A 165 13.70 -17.49 3.38
C ASP A 165 13.38 -17.95 4.82
N GLY A 166 12.16 -17.65 5.26
CA GLY A 166 11.67 -18.00 6.60
C GLY A 166 11.92 -16.96 7.70
N LEU A 167 12.62 -15.85 7.41
CA LEU A 167 12.61 -14.68 8.30
C LEU A 167 11.23 -13.99 8.28
N PRO A 168 10.79 -13.38 9.40
CA PRO A 168 9.51 -12.69 9.48
C PRO A 168 9.31 -11.61 8.41
N TYR A 169 8.11 -11.59 7.85
CA TYR A 169 7.62 -10.55 6.95
C TYR A 169 6.51 -9.72 7.62
N MET A 170 6.59 -8.41 7.48
CA MET A 170 5.53 -7.48 7.89
C MET A 170 4.87 -6.91 6.64
N MET A 171 3.60 -7.27 6.46
CA MET A 171 2.81 -6.89 5.31
C MET A 171 2.12 -5.54 5.56
N PRO A 172 2.20 -4.56 4.63
CA PRO A 172 1.50 -3.29 4.79
C PRO A 172 0.03 -3.43 4.43
N VAL A 173 -0.87 -2.77 5.17
CA VAL A 173 -2.29 -2.69 4.86
C VAL A 173 -2.74 -1.25 4.97
N SER A 174 -3.25 -0.68 3.88
CA SER A 174 -3.72 0.71 3.84
C SER A 174 -5.13 0.78 3.22
N PRO A 175 -6.03 1.66 3.70
CA PRO A 175 -7.35 1.77 3.11
C PRO A 175 -7.42 2.69 1.89
N TRP A 176 -6.54 3.69 1.83
CA TRP A 176 -6.61 4.80 0.87
C TRP A 176 -5.25 5.43 0.63
N PHE A 177 -5.09 6.28 -0.39
CA PHE A 177 -3.98 7.22 -0.49
C PHE A 177 -4.34 8.42 -1.37
N TYR A 178 -4.13 9.61 -0.84
CA TYR A 178 -4.12 10.85 -1.62
C TYR A 178 -3.36 11.92 -0.84
N THR A 179 -2.44 12.59 -1.52
CA THR A 179 -1.66 13.67 -0.92
C THR A 179 -1.54 14.85 -1.88
N ASN A 180 -1.58 16.05 -1.31
CA ASN A 180 -1.26 17.32 -1.97
C ASN A 180 -0.71 18.28 -0.90
N VAL A 181 0.57 18.08 -0.57
CA VAL A 181 1.38 18.85 0.39
C VAL A 181 2.77 19.11 -0.23
N PRO A 182 2.86 20.02 -1.22
CA PRO A 182 4.06 20.21 -2.04
C PRO A 182 5.33 20.56 -1.26
N TYR A 183 5.19 21.16 -0.06
CA TYR A 183 6.37 21.48 0.75
C TYR A 183 7.13 20.22 1.19
N TYR A 184 6.47 19.07 1.33
CA TYR A 184 7.08 17.81 1.77
C TYR A 184 7.75 17.02 0.64
N GLY A 185 8.55 17.68 -0.19
CA GLY A 185 9.25 17.03 -1.31
C GLY A 185 8.40 16.88 -2.57
N GLY A 186 7.43 17.79 -2.76
CA GLY A 186 6.57 17.83 -3.94
C GLY A 186 5.45 16.80 -3.92
N LYS A 187 4.95 16.42 -2.73
CA LYS A 187 3.88 15.42 -2.64
C LYS A 187 2.57 15.91 -3.23
N ASN A 188 2.20 15.35 -4.38
CA ASN A 188 0.96 15.66 -5.08
C ASN A 188 0.55 14.50 -5.99
N TRP A 189 0.10 13.40 -5.40
CA TRP A 189 -0.31 12.21 -6.16
C TRP A 189 -1.35 11.37 -5.39
N LEU A 190 -1.89 10.36 -6.06
CA LEU A 190 -2.73 9.33 -5.47
C LEU A 190 -2.37 7.95 -6.02
N TRP A 191 -2.75 6.91 -5.30
CA TRP A 191 -2.89 5.57 -5.86
C TRP A 191 -4.36 5.18 -5.87
N ARG A 192 -4.77 4.34 -6.83
CA ARG A 192 -6.15 3.89 -6.92
C ARG A 192 -6.48 3.01 -5.71
N SER A 193 -7.23 3.52 -4.75
CA SER A 193 -7.56 2.78 -3.51
C SER A 193 -9.00 2.30 -3.43
N ASP A 194 -9.69 2.26 -4.57
CA ASP A 194 -11.12 1.99 -4.73
C ASP A 194 -11.59 0.75 -3.92
N HIS A 195 -10.99 -0.43 -4.15
CA HIS A 195 -11.30 -1.69 -3.44
C HIS A 195 -10.27 -2.08 -2.37
N LEU A 196 -9.22 -1.26 -2.20
CA LEU A 196 -7.96 -1.63 -1.55
C LEU A 196 -8.11 -2.19 -0.14
N TRP A 197 -8.96 -1.58 0.68
CA TRP A 197 -9.19 -2.03 2.04
C TRP A 197 -9.74 -3.46 2.10
N PHE A 198 -10.66 -3.81 1.19
CA PHE A 198 -11.20 -5.17 1.12
C PHE A 198 -10.14 -6.15 0.59
N ASP A 199 -9.42 -5.77 -0.45
CA ASP A 199 -8.43 -6.61 -1.12
C ASP A 199 -7.28 -6.97 -0.16
N ARG A 200 -6.63 -5.98 0.46
CA ARG A 200 -5.50 -6.22 1.40
C ARG A 200 -5.88 -7.15 2.54
N TRP A 201 -7.07 -7.05 3.11
CA TRP A 201 -7.49 -7.95 4.21
C TRP A 201 -7.73 -9.38 3.73
N ASN A 202 -8.18 -9.60 2.50
CA ASN A 202 -8.26 -10.93 1.91
C ASN A 202 -6.87 -11.50 1.61
N GLU A 203 -5.96 -10.67 1.10
CA GLU A 203 -4.57 -11.03 0.82
C GLU A 203 -3.82 -11.39 2.10
N VAL A 204 -4.00 -10.64 3.20
CA VAL A 204 -3.47 -11.00 4.54
C VAL A 204 -3.95 -12.39 4.96
N ASN A 205 -5.23 -12.69 4.76
CA ASN A 205 -5.79 -13.99 5.10
C ASN A 205 -5.22 -15.13 4.24
N TRP A 206 -4.77 -14.83 3.02
CA TRP A 206 -4.17 -15.80 2.10
C TRP A 206 -2.66 -15.99 2.34
N LEU A 207 -1.89 -14.91 2.41
CA LEU A 207 -0.43 -14.93 2.55
C LEU A 207 0.06 -15.25 3.96
N ARG A 208 -0.77 -15.00 4.98
CA ARG A 208 -0.48 -15.30 6.38
C ARG A 208 0.89 -14.73 6.81
N PRO A 209 1.16 -13.42 6.68
CA PRO A 209 2.43 -12.84 7.11
C PRO A 209 2.59 -12.90 8.63
N GLU A 210 3.82 -12.88 9.12
CA GLU A 210 4.13 -12.90 10.56
C GLU A 210 3.61 -11.64 11.26
N PHE A 211 3.65 -10.49 10.58
CA PHE A 211 3.11 -9.23 11.06
C PHE A 211 2.30 -8.50 9.97
N VAL A 212 1.40 -7.64 10.43
CA VAL A 212 0.68 -6.69 9.58
C VAL A 212 0.85 -5.30 10.19
N GLU A 213 1.26 -4.33 9.40
CA GLU A 213 1.23 -2.91 9.79
C GLU A 213 0.14 -2.18 9.03
N ILE A 214 -0.78 -1.55 9.77
CA ILE A 214 -1.83 -0.72 9.17
C ILE A 214 -1.27 0.68 8.94
N LEU A 215 -1.21 1.09 7.69
CA LEU A 215 -0.75 2.40 7.24
C LEU A 215 -1.95 3.30 6.97
N THR A 216 -2.31 4.22 7.87
CA THR A 216 -1.71 4.54 9.18
C THR A 216 -2.79 4.88 10.21
N TRP A 217 -2.40 5.20 11.45
CA TRP A 217 -3.36 5.68 12.44
C TRP A 217 -3.78 7.15 12.20
N ASN A 218 -2.85 8.07 11.93
CA ASN A 218 -3.15 9.51 11.88
C ASN A 218 -2.34 10.30 10.84
N ASP A 219 -2.00 9.71 9.70
CA ASP A 219 -1.40 10.46 8.59
C ASP A 219 -2.48 11.15 7.73
N TYR A 220 -2.97 12.29 8.24
CA TYR A 220 -4.01 13.06 7.55
C TYR A 220 -3.57 13.63 6.18
N PRO A 221 -2.35 14.18 6.03
CA PRO A 221 -1.86 14.69 4.74
C PRO A 221 -1.66 13.62 3.64
N GLU A 222 -1.63 12.33 3.97
CA GLU A 222 -1.55 11.25 2.98
C GLU A 222 -2.89 10.49 2.83
N SER A 223 -3.92 10.95 3.55
CA SER A 223 -5.29 10.46 3.45
C SER A 223 -5.47 8.97 3.71
N HIS A 224 -4.56 8.33 4.44
CA HIS A 224 -4.63 6.88 4.71
C HIS A 224 -4.76 6.55 6.19
N TYR A 225 -5.19 7.52 6.98
CA TYR A 225 -5.44 7.34 8.40
C TYR A 225 -6.68 6.47 8.65
N ILE A 226 -6.69 5.71 9.75
CA ILE A 226 -7.90 5.03 10.27
C ILE A 226 -8.31 5.53 11.66
N GLY A 227 -7.54 6.46 12.24
CA GLY A 227 -7.87 7.14 13.48
C GLY A 227 -8.94 8.22 13.30
N PRO A 228 -9.47 8.76 14.41
CA PRO A 228 -10.44 9.84 14.37
C PRO A 228 -9.84 11.12 13.77
N LEU A 229 -10.68 11.97 13.19
CA LEU A 229 -10.30 13.33 12.84
C LEU A 229 -10.05 14.16 14.12
N ARG A 230 -8.96 14.92 14.12
CA ARG A 230 -8.54 15.77 15.23
C ARG A 230 -8.31 17.19 14.76
N PRO A 231 -9.19 18.16 15.06
CA PRO A 231 -9.01 19.55 14.67
C PRO A 231 -7.65 20.13 15.08
N GLU A 232 -7.13 19.72 16.24
CA GLU A 232 -5.83 20.13 16.79
C GLU A 232 -4.60 19.49 16.09
N ALA A 233 -4.80 18.51 15.21
CA ALA A 233 -3.74 17.72 14.55
C ALA A 233 -3.54 18.05 13.07
N MET A 234 -4.12 19.15 12.59
CA MET A 234 -4.17 19.50 11.16
C MET A 234 -3.01 20.40 10.70
N GLY A 235 -2.00 20.64 11.56
CA GLY A 235 -0.89 21.55 11.29
C GLY A 235 -0.07 21.19 10.05
N ALA A 236 0.05 19.90 9.74
CA ALA A 236 0.80 19.40 8.59
C ALA A 236 0.23 19.86 7.24
N PHE A 237 -1.07 20.19 7.13
CA PHE A 237 -1.62 20.80 5.92
C PHE A 237 -1.06 22.21 5.68
N THR A 238 -0.90 22.99 6.76
CA THR A 238 -0.34 24.35 6.69
C THR A 238 1.15 24.30 6.38
N THR A 239 1.92 23.51 7.14
CA THR A 239 3.37 23.34 6.93
C THR A 239 3.66 22.72 5.57
N GLY A 240 2.85 21.73 5.17
CA GLY A 240 2.90 21.06 3.88
C GLY A 240 2.46 21.93 2.69
N GLN A 241 1.94 23.14 2.94
CA GLN A 241 1.40 24.06 1.94
C GLN A 241 0.29 23.45 1.07
N ALA A 242 -0.60 22.65 1.69
CA ALA A 242 -1.74 22.09 1.00
C ALA A 242 -2.66 23.19 0.44
N PRO A 243 -3.27 22.99 -0.74
CA PRO A 243 -4.20 23.98 -1.32
C PRO A 243 -5.47 24.16 -0.48
N PHE A 244 -5.84 23.14 0.30
CA PHE A 244 -6.89 23.15 1.32
C PHE A 244 -6.72 21.88 2.20
N ASN A 245 -7.41 21.83 3.34
CA ASN A 245 -7.45 20.62 4.17
C ASN A 245 -8.47 19.60 3.62
N TYR A 246 -7.98 18.64 2.83
CA TYR A 246 -8.79 17.57 2.23
C TYR A 246 -9.21 16.45 3.19
N ALA A 247 -8.75 16.45 4.45
CA ALA A 247 -9.25 15.55 5.50
C ALA A 247 -10.48 16.10 6.24
N THR A 248 -10.83 17.38 6.02
CA THR A 248 -12.00 18.00 6.66
C THR A 248 -13.27 17.20 6.35
N ASP A 249 -13.93 16.71 7.40
CA ASP A 249 -15.14 15.89 7.34
C ASP A 249 -15.02 14.60 6.50
N MET A 250 -13.83 13.98 6.51
CA MET A 250 -13.58 12.65 5.94
C MET A 250 -13.34 11.63 7.08
N PRO A 251 -14.37 11.03 7.69
CA PRO A 251 -14.21 10.24 8.91
C PRO A 251 -13.76 8.80 8.60
N HIS A 252 -12.47 8.64 8.29
CA HIS A 252 -11.86 7.36 7.93
C HIS A 252 -11.89 6.30 9.04
N ASP A 253 -12.19 6.71 10.28
CA ASP A 253 -12.37 5.78 11.39
C ASP A 253 -13.52 4.78 11.20
N GLY A 254 -14.42 5.03 10.24
CA GLY A 254 -15.39 4.06 9.78
C GLY A 254 -14.78 2.75 9.27
N TRP A 255 -13.58 2.77 8.68
CA TRP A 255 -12.87 1.56 8.23
C TRP A 255 -12.45 0.64 9.39
N ARG A 256 -12.41 1.14 10.63
CA ARG A 256 -12.10 0.31 11.80
C ARG A 256 -13.21 -0.64 12.22
N ALA A 257 -14.45 -0.41 11.78
CA ALA A 257 -15.64 -1.13 12.28
C ALA A 257 -15.52 -2.66 12.20
N PHE A 258 -14.85 -3.21 11.17
CA PHE A 258 -14.68 -4.66 11.01
C PHE A 258 -13.31 -5.20 11.44
N LEU A 259 -12.37 -4.34 11.85
CA LEU A 259 -11.03 -4.76 12.27
C LEU A 259 -11.04 -5.82 13.39
N PRO A 260 -11.91 -5.76 14.42
CA PRO A 260 -11.93 -6.80 15.45
C PRO A 260 -12.16 -8.20 14.89
N TYR A 261 -13.06 -8.34 13.91
CA TYR A 261 -13.32 -9.60 13.22
C TYR A 261 -12.13 -9.98 12.33
N LEU A 262 -11.65 -9.06 11.50
CA LEU A 262 -10.58 -9.32 10.52
C LEU A 262 -9.26 -9.69 11.19
N ILE A 263 -8.85 -8.97 12.24
CA ILE A 263 -7.64 -9.24 13.00
C ILE A 263 -7.75 -10.57 13.76
N THR A 264 -8.91 -10.89 14.33
CA THR A 264 -9.12 -12.19 14.99
C THR A 264 -9.04 -13.35 13.98
N LEU A 265 -9.65 -13.18 12.81
CA LEU A 265 -9.61 -14.14 11.72
C LEU A 265 -8.17 -14.37 11.25
N TYR A 266 -7.41 -13.29 11.06
CA TYR A 266 -5.98 -13.35 10.76
C TYR A 266 -5.20 -14.06 11.88
N LYS A 267 -5.33 -13.68 13.14
CA LYS A 267 -4.51 -14.26 14.21
C LYS A 267 -4.82 -15.73 14.51
N THR A 268 -6.08 -16.14 14.39
CA THR A 268 -6.53 -17.45 14.90
C THR A 268 -7.03 -18.40 13.81
N GLY A 269 -7.11 -17.94 12.56
CA GLY A 269 -7.66 -18.71 11.45
C GLY A 269 -9.18 -18.78 11.44
N THR A 270 -9.89 -18.17 12.38
CA THR A 270 -11.36 -18.11 12.41
C THR A 270 -11.85 -16.94 13.26
N ALA A 271 -13.09 -16.50 13.10
CA ALA A 271 -13.66 -15.46 13.95
C ALA A 271 -15.18 -15.63 14.04
N THR A 272 -15.76 -15.19 15.15
CA THR A 272 -17.23 -15.15 15.31
C THR A 272 -17.73 -13.76 14.95
N VAL A 273 -18.70 -13.68 14.05
CA VAL A 273 -19.51 -12.49 13.85
C VAL A 273 -20.43 -12.35 15.06
N THR A 274 -20.13 -11.39 15.92
CA THR A 274 -20.91 -11.06 17.12
C THR A 274 -21.92 -9.93 16.89
N GLN A 275 -21.67 -9.12 15.86
CA GLN A 275 -22.50 -8.00 15.46
C GLN A 275 -22.37 -7.82 13.94
N GLU A 276 -23.50 -7.61 13.28
CA GLU A 276 -23.53 -7.35 11.84
C GLU A 276 -23.37 -5.85 11.57
N GLY A 277 -22.86 -5.48 10.40
CA GLY A 277 -22.66 -4.07 10.07
C GLY A 277 -22.34 -3.80 8.62
N LEU A 278 -22.20 -2.51 8.33
CA LEU A 278 -21.93 -1.94 7.02
C LEU A 278 -20.80 -0.91 7.11
N GLN A 279 -19.88 -0.95 6.17
CA GLN A 279 -18.91 0.10 5.85
C GLN A 279 -19.18 0.60 4.42
N THR A 280 -19.01 1.88 4.17
CA THR A 280 -19.22 2.51 2.86
C THR A 280 -18.21 3.62 2.67
N TRP A 281 -17.60 3.72 1.49
CA TRP A 281 -16.69 4.81 1.16
C TRP A 281 -16.79 5.21 -0.31
N TYR A 282 -16.48 6.47 -0.58
CA TYR A 282 -16.47 7.07 -1.93
C TYR A 282 -15.88 8.47 -1.90
N ARG A 283 -15.41 8.96 -3.05
CA ARG A 283 -15.07 10.39 -3.22
C ARG A 283 -16.35 11.21 -3.29
N ILE A 284 -16.40 12.33 -2.56
CA ILE A 284 -17.59 13.21 -2.57
C ILE A 284 -17.74 14.00 -3.88
N ASN A 285 -16.68 14.07 -4.67
CA ASN A 285 -16.68 14.66 -6.00
C ASN A 285 -16.35 13.58 -7.04
N PRO A 286 -17.04 13.53 -8.20
CA PRO A 286 -16.58 12.77 -9.36
C PRO A 286 -15.13 13.10 -9.71
N LYS A 287 -14.37 12.12 -10.19
CA LYS A 287 -12.92 12.26 -10.46
C LYS A 287 -12.53 13.42 -11.39
N ASP A 288 -13.49 13.87 -12.22
CA ASP A 288 -13.35 14.93 -13.22
C ASP A 288 -14.21 16.17 -12.92
N ALA A 289 -14.73 16.32 -11.70
CA ALA A 289 -15.62 17.44 -11.37
C ALA A 289 -14.92 18.81 -11.45
N CYS A 290 -13.65 18.88 -11.05
CA CYS A 290 -12.85 20.09 -10.98
C CYS A 290 -11.43 19.88 -11.51
N SER A 291 -10.56 20.89 -11.37
CA SER A 291 -9.14 20.74 -11.71
C SER A 291 -8.50 19.66 -10.84
N THR A 292 -7.52 18.92 -11.38
CA THR A 292 -6.72 17.97 -10.59
C THR A 292 -5.81 18.69 -9.58
N GLY A 293 -5.59 20.00 -9.72
CA GLY A 293 -4.63 20.72 -8.87
C GLY A 293 -3.19 20.23 -9.01
N GLY A 294 -2.85 19.64 -10.17
CA GLY A 294 -1.55 19.04 -10.44
C GLY A 294 -1.38 17.61 -9.95
N THR A 295 -2.39 17.02 -9.29
CA THR A 295 -2.32 15.63 -8.80
C THR A 295 -2.22 14.64 -9.96
N SER A 296 -1.20 13.78 -9.90
CA SER A 296 -1.06 12.60 -10.75
C SER A 296 -1.64 11.35 -10.08
N GLY A 297 -2.06 10.39 -10.90
CA GLY A 297 -2.14 9.00 -10.47
C GLY A 297 -0.75 8.39 -10.52
N ASN A 298 -0.30 7.71 -9.46
CA ASN A 298 1.10 7.33 -9.22
C ASN A 298 2.06 8.53 -9.20
N THR A 299 3.35 8.27 -8.95
CA THR A 299 4.39 9.32 -8.93
C THR A 299 5.71 8.87 -9.54
N ALA A 300 6.29 9.72 -10.40
CA ALA A 300 7.62 9.51 -10.97
C ALA A 300 8.73 9.56 -9.91
N SER A 301 8.48 10.21 -8.75
CA SER A 301 9.43 10.23 -7.63
C SER A 301 9.69 8.84 -7.03
N GLN A 302 8.80 7.89 -7.27
CA GLN A 302 8.96 6.47 -6.92
C GLN A 302 9.20 5.58 -8.14
N ILE A 303 9.71 6.16 -9.23
CA ILE A 303 10.04 5.44 -10.46
C ILE A 303 8.81 4.74 -11.07
N GLN A 304 7.61 5.31 -10.89
CA GLN A 304 6.39 4.82 -11.49
C GLN A 304 6.00 5.66 -12.71
N LEU A 305 5.29 5.04 -13.66
CA LEU A 305 4.53 5.79 -14.66
C LEU A 305 3.45 6.60 -13.95
N GLU A 306 3.33 7.87 -14.32
CA GLU A 306 2.24 8.75 -13.90
C GLU A 306 1.07 8.66 -14.89
N PHE A 307 -0.14 8.74 -14.35
CA PHE A 307 -1.40 8.69 -15.08
C PHE A 307 -2.22 9.93 -14.77
N ALA A 308 -3.14 10.30 -15.66
CA ALA A 308 -4.18 11.24 -15.25
C ALA A 308 -5.09 10.53 -14.20
N PRO A 309 -5.47 11.19 -13.09
CA PRO A 309 -6.40 10.62 -12.11
C PRO A 309 -7.69 10.07 -12.75
N SER A 310 -8.15 10.71 -13.82
CA SER A 310 -9.34 10.34 -14.59
C SER A 310 -9.21 8.99 -15.31
N GLU A 311 -8.00 8.53 -15.60
CA GLU A 311 -7.73 7.26 -16.29
C GLU A 311 -7.76 6.06 -15.34
N ILE A 312 -7.38 6.28 -14.08
CA ILE A 312 -7.20 5.18 -13.11
C ILE A 312 -8.28 5.10 -12.04
N LEU A 313 -8.96 6.19 -11.70
CA LEU A 313 -10.02 6.18 -10.69
C LEU A 313 -11.37 5.78 -11.28
N VAL A 314 -12.20 5.05 -10.52
CA VAL A 314 -13.61 4.80 -10.88
C VAL A 314 -14.58 5.52 -9.96
N ASP A 315 -15.58 6.17 -10.53
CA ASP A 315 -16.60 6.93 -9.78
C ASP A 315 -17.70 5.99 -9.26
N GLU A 316 -17.40 5.34 -8.13
CA GLU A 316 -18.28 4.34 -7.51
C GLU A 316 -18.45 4.57 -6.00
N ILE A 317 -19.55 4.02 -5.47
CA ILE A 317 -19.79 3.86 -4.04
C ILE A 317 -19.42 2.43 -3.69
N PHE A 318 -18.38 2.29 -2.88
CA PHE A 318 -17.89 1.00 -2.40
C PHE A 318 -18.52 0.67 -1.05
N TYR A 319 -18.83 -0.60 -0.82
CA TYR A 319 -19.41 -1.05 0.42
C TYR A 319 -18.97 -2.46 0.80
N SER A 320 -18.78 -2.66 2.10
CA SER A 320 -18.52 -3.96 2.70
C SER A 320 -19.51 -4.21 3.84
N ALA A 321 -19.98 -5.45 3.99
CA ALA A 321 -20.86 -5.82 5.10
C ALA A 321 -20.34 -7.05 5.84
N LEU A 322 -20.21 -6.94 7.16
CA LEU A 322 -19.91 -8.08 8.03
C LEU A 322 -21.23 -8.73 8.43
N LEU A 323 -21.46 -9.97 8.00
CA LEU A 323 -22.75 -10.65 8.13
C LEU A 323 -22.60 -12.07 8.68
N GLY A 324 -23.57 -12.49 9.49
CA GLY A 324 -23.70 -13.86 9.99
C GLY A 324 -24.50 -14.80 9.07
N SER A 325 -25.14 -14.25 8.04
CA SER A 325 -25.88 -14.98 7.00
C SER A 325 -26.16 -14.03 5.82
N PRO A 326 -26.57 -14.52 4.64
CA PRO A 326 -26.86 -13.66 3.49
C PRO A 326 -27.85 -12.53 3.81
N ALA A 327 -27.61 -11.36 3.21
CA ALA A 327 -28.49 -10.20 3.27
C ALA A 327 -28.42 -9.43 1.94
N ASP A 328 -29.45 -8.63 1.66
CA ASP A 328 -29.54 -7.80 0.47
C ASP A 328 -28.92 -6.42 0.74
N VAL A 329 -28.31 -5.83 -0.29
CA VAL A 329 -27.84 -4.45 -0.29
C VAL A 329 -28.72 -3.60 -1.20
N SER A 330 -29.00 -2.37 -0.76
CA SER A 330 -29.64 -1.35 -1.59
C SER A 330 -28.91 -0.02 -1.48
N VAL A 331 -28.70 0.65 -2.61
CA VAL A 331 -28.04 1.96 -2.68
C VAL A 331 -28.99 2.98 -3.33
N THR A 332 -29.03 4.20 -2.79
CA THR A 332 -29.66 5.34 -3.45
C THR A 332 -28.69 6.50 -3.57
N ILE A 333 -28.72 7.23 -4.70
CA ILE A 333 -27.97 8.46 -4.94
C ILE A 333 -28.95 9.55 -5.35
N GLY A 334 -29.01 10.65 -4.58
CA GLY A 334 -29.97 11.73 -4.84
C GLY A 334 -31.44 11.26 -4.77
N GLY A 335 -31.72 10.21 -3.99
CA GLY A 335 -33.04 9.58 -3.89
C GLY A 335 -33.37 8.57 -4.99
N ALA A 336 -32.53 8.44 -6.03
CA ALA A 336 -32.72 7.42 -7.07
C ALA A 336 -32.06 6.09 -6.68
N SER A 337 -32.79 4.98 -6.79
CA SER A 337 -32.24 3.65 -6.56
C SER A 337 -31.21 3.27 -7.63
N VAL A 338 -30.10 2.66 -7.18
CA VAL A 338 -29.05 2.09 -8.02
C VAL A 338 -29.00 0.59 -7.74
N ALA A 339 -28.94 -0.23 -8.80
CA ALA A 339 -28.85 -1.68 -8.68
C ALA A 339 -27.54 -2.06 -7.99
N ALA A 340 -27.63 -2.71 -6.83
CA ALA A 340 -26.51 -3.09 -5.99
C ALA A 340 -26.48 -4.61 -5.82
N THR A 341 -25.29 -5.20 -5.86
CA THR A 341 -25.05 -6.65 -5.76
C THR A 341 -23.71 -6.91 -5.09
N TRP A 342 -23.56 -8.09 -4.48
CA TRP A 342 -22.27 -8.53 -3.96
C TRP A 342 -21.37 -9.01 -5.10
N SER A 343 -20.20 -8.37 -5.28
CA SER A 343 -19.15 -8.85 -6.18
C SER A 343 -18.26 -9.90 -5.50
N SER A 344 -18.22 -9.89 -4.16
CA SER A 344 -17.56 -10.90 -3.34
C SER A 344 -18.45 -11.36 -2.19
N VAL A 345 -18.50 -12.67 -1.99
CA VAL A 345 -19.28 -13.36 -0.96
C VAL A 345 -18.32 -14.25 -0.17
N PRO A 346 -18.29 -14.16 1.17
CA PRO A 346 -17.41 -14.96 1.98
C PRO A 346 -17.84 -16.43 1.96
N ASP A 347 -16.86 -17.31 2.06
CA ASP A 347 -17.09 -18.73 2.07
C ASP A 347 -18.02 -19.19 3.21
N GLY A 348 -19.03 -19.98 2.86
CA GLY A 348 -20.07 -20.40 3.80
C GLY A 348 -21.05 -19.31 4.22
N ASN A 349 -21.05 -18.15 3.54
CA ASN A 349 -21.97 -17.03 3.77
C ASN A 349 -21.87 -16.37 5.15
N VAL A 350 -20.72 -16.46 5.79
CA VAL A 350 -20.44 -15.82 7.09
C VAL A 350 -19.11 -15.09 7.01
N GLY A 351 -19.13 -13.78 7.23
CA GLY A 351 -17.95 -12.93 7.14
C GLY A 351 -18.21 -11.64 6.37
N VAL A 352 -17.18 -11.13 5.69
CA VAL A 352 -17.23 -9.85 4.98
C VAL A 352 -17.67 -10.09 3.53
N TYR A 353 -18.80 -9.48 3.17
CA TYR A 353 -19.28 -9.31 1.81
C TYR A 353 -18.75 -7.98 1.25
N HIS A 354 -18.59 -7.89 -0.07
CA HIS A 354 -18.12 -6.67 -0.72
C HIS A 354 -18.79 -6.43 -2.06
N GLY A 355 -18.97 -5.16 -2.43
CA GLY A 355 -19.51 -4.72 -3.69
C GLY A 355 -19.31 -3.22 -3.91
N SER A 356 -19.69 -2.76 -5.10
CA SER A 356 -19.72 -1.35 -5.46
C SER A 356 -20.89 -1.04 -6.39
N VAL A 357 -21.20 0.24 -6.57
CA VAL A 357 -22.12 0.71 -7.61
C VAL A 357 -21.60 2.01 -8.24
N PRO A 358 -21.72 2.20 -9.55
CA PRO A 358 -21.28 3.42 -10.19
C PRO A 358 -22.18 4.61 -9.83
N PHE A 359 -21.59 5.80 -9.73
CA PHE A 359 -22.36 7.05 -9.63
C PHE A 359 -23.32 7.15 -10.82
N GLY A 360 -22.85 6.81 -12.01
CA GLY A 360 -23.61 6.86 -13.26
C GLY A 360 -24.09 8.29 -13.57
N GLY A 361 -23.25 9.29 -13.29
CA GLY A 361 -23.56 10.71 -13.45
C GLY A 361 -24.49 11.31 -12.39
N ARG A 362 -24.90 10.52 -11.38
CA ARG A 362 -25.80 11.00 -10.31
C ARG A 362 -25.04 11.81 -9.26
N THR A 363 -25.74 12.77 -8.67
CA THR A 363 -25.29 13.60 -7.54
C THR A 363 -26.36 13.59 -6.44
N GLY A 364 -26.02 14.08 -5.26
CA GLY A 364 -26.91 14.15 -4.10
C GLY A 364 -26.63 13.10 -3.03
N ALA A 365 -27.51 13.04 -2.03
CA ALA A 365 -27.34 12.22 -0.84
C ALA A 365 -27.19 10.72 -1.18
N VAL A 366 -26.22 10.07 -0.55
CA VAL A 366 -25.98 8.64 -0.68
C VAL A 366 -26.57 7.92 0.52
N VAL A 367 -27.33 6.85 0.27
CA VAL A 367 -27.79 5.95 1.35
C VAL A 367 -27.48 4.52 0.94
N VAL A 368 -26.76 3.81 1.79
CA VAL A 368 -26.47 2.38 1.63
C VAL A 368 -27.13 1.64 2.78
N THR A 369 -27.94 0.63 2.46
CA THR A 369 -28.70 -0.12 3.45
C THR A 369 -28.52 -1.61 3.24
N ILE A 370 -28.28 -2.34 4.33
CA ILE A 370 -28.32 -3.79 4.38
C ILE A 370 -29.67 -4.23 4.97
N LYS A 371 -30.36 -5.13 4.28
CA LYS A 371 -31.66 -5.66 4.69
C LYS A 371 -31.68 -7.18 4.66
N ARG A 372 -32.42 -7.77 5.59
CA ARG A 372 -32.75 -9.20 5.57
C ARG A 372 -34.21 -9.37 5.92
N ASN A 373 -34.96 -10.10 5.09
CA ASN A 373 -36.39 -10.33 5.28
C ASN A 373 -37.20 -9.04 5.50
N GLY A 374 -36.83 -7.97 4.78
CA GLY A 374 -37.47 -6.65 4.89
C GLY A 374 -37.02 -5.78 6.07
N ALA A 375 -36.29 -6.32 7.05
CA ALA A 375 -35.76 -5.56 8.18
C ALA A 375 -34.38 -4.96 7.87
N THR A 376 -34.15 -3.71 8.27
CA THR A 376 -32.84 -3.06 8.17
C THR A 376 -31.89 -3.59 9.23
N ILE A 377 -30.73 -4.08 8.80
CA ILE A 377 -29.63 -4.51 9.68
C ILE A 377 -28.73 -3.32 10.00
N ALA A 378 -28.31 -2.60 8.96
CA ALA A 378 -27.45 -1.44 9.06
C ALA A 378 -27.77 -0.47 7.92
N MET A 379 -27.64 0.83 8.19
CA MET A 379 -27.87 1.89 7.22
C MET A 379 -26.83 2.99 7.42
N VAL A 380 -26.13 3.36 6.35
CA VAL A 380 -25.22 4.50 6.31
C VAL A 380 -25.88 5.61 5.51
N ASN A 381 -26.06 6.77 6.15
CA ASN A 381 -26.47 8.01 5.50
C ASN A 381 -25.20 8.80 5.17
N GLY A 382 -24.78 8.72 3.92
CA GLY A 382 -23.54 9.31 3.45
C GLY A 382 -23.65 10.78 3.05
N ARG A 383 -22.48 11.42 2.89
CA ARG A 383 -22.39 12.76 2.30
C ARG A 383 -22.92 12.78 0.87
N SER A 384 -23.44 13.94 0.47
CA SER A 384 -23.90 14.11 -0.91
C SER A 384 -22.72 14.10 -1.88
N ILE A 385 -22.86 13.41 -3.01
CA ILE A 385 -21.97 13.56 -4.14
C ILE A 385 -22.26 14.91 -4.79
N THR A 386 -21.25 15.75 -5.00
CA THR A 386 -21.40 17.08 -5.60
C THR A 386 -20.35 17.31 -6.68
N THR A 387 -20.58 18.28 -7.56
CA THR A 387 -19.58 18.72 -8.55
C THR A 387 -18.84 19.99 -8.11
N GLY A 388 -19.20 20.56 -6.95
CA GLY A 388 -18.53 21.73 -6.41
C GLY A 388 -17.34 21.31 -5.55
N CYS A 389 -16.16 21.84 -5.85
CA CYS A 389 -14.95 21.54 -5.11
C CYS A 389 -14.37 22.77 -4.42
N THR A 390 -13.76 22.56 -3.25
CA THR A 390 -13.03 23.60 -2.52
C THR A 390 -11.93 24.15 -3.40
N ASN A 391 -11.87 25.48 -3.54
CA ASN A 391 -10.89 26.18 -4.38
C ASN A 391 -10.85 25.72 -5.86
N GLY A 392 -11.90 25.06 -6.36
CA GLY A 392 -11.93 24.54 -7.73
C GLY A 392 -10.96 23.37 -8.00
N ILE A 393 -10.48 22.71 -6.94
CA ILE A 393 -9.57 21.56 -7.01
C ILE A 393 -10.30 20.32 -6.48
N ASN A 394 -10.24 19.22 -7.22
CA ASN A 394 -10.82 17.94 -6.80
C ASN A 394 -10.21 17.47 -5.48
N ASN A 395 -11.07 17.04 -4.56
CA ASN A 395 -10.65 16.28 -3.40
C ASN A 395 -10.69 14.79 -3.72
N TYR A 396 -9.51 14.18 -3.91
CA TYR A 396 -9.38 12.74 -4.14
C TYR A 396 -9.40 11.90 -2.85
N ASN A 397 -9.57 12.52 -1.69
CA ASN A 397 -9.82 11.81 -0.44
C ASN A 397 -11.22 11.18 -0.43
N ALA A 398 -11.36 10.04 0.25
CA ALA A 398 -12.63 9.37 0.43
C ALA A 398 -13.38 9.88 1.67
N TRP A 399 -14.70 10.02 1.55
CA TRP A 399 -15.58 10.01 2.71
C TRP A 399 -15.87 8.56 3.08
N VAL A 400 -15.92 8.26 4.38
CA VAL A 400 -16.16 6.92 4.91
C VAL A 400 -17.31 6.98 5.91
N GLY A 401 -18.19 5.99 5.88
CA GLY A 401 -19.26 5.82 6.85
C GLY A 401 -19.36 4.37 7.28
N SER A 402 -19.78 4.16 8.51
CA SER A 402 -20.07 2.82 9.01
C SER A 402 -21.30 2.83 9.92
N ALA A 403 -21.96 1.68 10.00
CA ALA A 403 -23.09 1.45 10.89
C ALA A 403 -23.09 -0.01 11.34
N MET A 404 -23.28 -0.24 12.64
CA MET A 404 -23.42 -1.57 13.22
C MET A 404 -24.87 -1.80 13.65
N SER A 405 -25.36 -3.02 13.50
CA SER A 405 -26.67 -3.45 13.98
C SER A 405 -26.75 -3.32 15.51
N SER A 406 -27.89 -2.90 16.05
CA SER A 406 -28.10 -2.89 17.50
C SER A 406 -28.26 -4.30 18.09
N SER A 407 -28.44 -5.32 17.24
CA SER A 407 -28.63 -6.71 17.66
C SER A 407 -27.29 -7.44 17.71
N SER A 408 -27.10 -8.23 18.76
CA SER A 408 -26.02 -9.22 18.81
C SER A 408 -26.43 -10.51 18.11
N ILE A 409 -25.45 -11.16 17.50
CA ILE A 409 -25.60 -12.49 16.89
C ILE A 409 -24.42 -13.37 17.29
N SER A 410 -24.43 -14.63 16.87
CA SER A 410 -23.28 -15.51 16.96
C SER A 410 -23.27 -16.41 15.73
N ALA A 411 -22.42 -16.06 14.78
CA ALA A 411 -22.22 -16.83 13.56
C ALA A 411 -20.73 -17.01 13.30
N LYS A 412 -20.31 -18.22 12.93
CA LYS A 412 -18.91 -18.53 12.66
C LYS A 412 -18.78 -19.09 11.25
N PRO A 413 -17.72 -18.73 10.50
CA PRO A 413 -17.43 -19.37 9.23
C PRO A 413 -17.35 -20.90 9.39
N PRO A 414 -17.91 -21.69 8.46
CA PRO A 414 -17.95 -23.14 8.60
C PRO A 414 -16.58 -23.82 8.44
N ARG A 415 -15.56 -23.10 7.97
CA ARG A 415 -14.16 -23.57 7.91
C ARG A 415 -13.21 -22.51 8.43
N THR A 416 -12.13 -22.95 9.06
CA THR A 416 -10.98 -22.10 9.36
C THR A 416 -10.24 -21.72 8.07
N LEU A 417 -9.36 -20.72 8.14
CA LEU A 417 -8.48 -20.35 7.03
C LEU A 417 -7.61 -21.54 6.60
N ASP A 418 -7.11 -22.37 7.51
CA ASP A 418 -6.27 -23.54 7.15
C ASP A 418 -7.05 -24.64 6.40
N GLN A 419 -8.38 -24.64 6.52
CA GLN A 419 -9.28 -25.57 5.84
C GLN A 419 -9.78 -25.03 4.49
N GLN A 420 -9.37 -23.82 4.12
CA GLN A 420 -9.73 -23.17 2.87
C GLN A 420 -8.56 -23.19 1.90
N VAL A 421 -8.85 -23.37 0.62
CA VAL A 421 -7.90 -23.20 -0.47
C VAL A 421 -8.29 -21.98 -1.30
N CYS A 422 -7.43 -21.52 -2.19
CA CYS A 422 -7.88 -20.60 -3.23
C CYS A 422 -8.96 -21.28 -4.09
N VAL A 423 -10.00 -20.54 -4.47
CA VAL A 423 -11.09 -21.02 -5.34
C VAL A 423 -11.40 -20.06 -6.49
N LYS A 424 -10.74 -18.89 -6.51
CA LYS A 424 -10.76 -17.94 -7.60
C LYS A 424 -9.45 -17.18 -7.58
N GLY A 425 -8.72 -17.18 -8.68
CA GLY A 425 -7.47 -16.44 -8.78
C GLY A 425 -7.31 -15.78 -10.13
N THR A 426 -6.25 -14.98 -10.22
CA THR A 426 -5.81 -14.30 -11.44
C THR A 426 -4.29 -14.28 -11.48
N GLY A 427 -3.71 -13.80 -12.57
CA GLY A 427 -2.28 -13.60 -12.72
C GLY A 427 -1.96 -12.46 -13.68
N ALA A 428 -0.75 -11.93 -13.62
CA ALA A 428 -0.28 -10.90 -14.56
C ALA A 428 -0.14 -11.46 -15.98
N ASN A 429 -0.42 -10.64 -16.99
CA ASN A 429 -0.11 -10.96 -18.39
C ASN A 429 -0.58 -12.37 -18.83
N ASN A 430 0.33 -13.20 -19.36
CA ASN A 430 0.05 -14.53 -19.86
C ASN A 430 -0.17 -15.58 -18.74
N PHE A 431 0.05 -15.23 -17.46
CA PHE A 431 -0.29 -16.08 -16.31
C PHE A 431 -1.79 -16.08 -16.01
N ALA A 432 -2.53 -15.05 -16.43
CA ALA A 432 -3.94 -14.85 -16.06
C ALA A 432 -4.82 -16.08 -16.29
N GLY A 433 -4.70 -16.69 -17.48
CA GLY A 433 -5.48 -17.88 -17.83
C GLY A 433 -5.09 -19.12 -17.02
N LEU A 434 -3.79 -19.32 -16.78
CA LEU A 434 -3.31 -20.44 -15.96
C LEU A 434 -3.73 -20.28 -14.51
N CYS A 435 -3.45 -19.13 -13.90
CA CYS A 435 -3.86 -18.84 -12.53
C CYS A 435 -5.38 -18.91 -12.35
N GLY A 436 -6.17 -18.40 -13.30
CA GLY A 436 -7.62 -18.56 -13.29
C GLY A 436 -8.06 -20.02 -13.21
N PHE A 437 -7.39 -20.90 -13.96
CA PHE A 437 -7.69 -22.33 -13.98
C PHE A 437 -7.13 -23.12 -12.79
N THR A 438 -5.90 -22.84 -12.35
CA THR A 438 -5.26 -23.62 -11.27
C THR A 438 -5.75 -23.18 -9.91
N CYS A 439 -5.92 -21.87 -9.69
CA CYS A 439 -6.34 -21.34 -8.40
C CYS A 439 -7.77 -21.76 -8.03
N GLN A 440 -8.68 -21.98 -8.99
CA GLN A 440 -10.01 -22.52 -8.68
C GLN A 440 -9.98 -23.93 -8.07
N TYR A 441 -8.88 -24.66 -8.26
CA TYR A 441 -8.66 -26.00 -7.74
C TYR A 441 -7.65 -26.04 -6.59
N GLY A 442 -7.32 -24.88 -6.00
CA GLY A 442 -6.44 -24.79 -4.84
C GLY A 442 -4.95 -24.76 -5.14
N TYR A 443 -4.52 -24.93 -6.41
CA TYR A 443 -3.12 -24.72 -6.80
C TYR A 443 -2.92 -23.28 -7.25
N CYS A 444 -2.52 -22.41 -6.31
CA CYS A 444 -2.37 -20.98 -6.52
C CYS A 444 -1.05 -20.48 -5.92
N PRO A 445 0.09 -20.70 -6.61
CA PRO A 445 1.39 -20.26 -6.11
C PRO A 445 1.44 -18.72 -6.03
N PRO A 446 1.70 -18.12 -4.85
CA PRO A 446 1.69 -16.66 -4.68
C PRO A 446 2.79 -15.94 -5.47
N GLU A 447 3.81 -16.65 -5.91
CA GLU A 447 4.91 -16.13 -6.74
C GLU A 447 4.47 -15.83 -8.18
N ALA A 448 3.35 -16.39 -8.64
CA ALA A 448 2.86 -16.21 -10.01
C ALA A 448 1.38 -15.81 -10.11
N CYS A 449 0.58 -16.18 -9.10
CA CYS A 449 -0.85 -15.95 -9.07
C CYS A 449 -1.25 -15.03 -7.92
N VAL A 450 -2.47 -14.50 -8.00
CA VAL A 450 -3.14 -13.74 -6.94
C VAL A 450 -4.45 -14.44 -6.61
N CYS A 451 -4.70 -14.71 -5.32
CA CYS A 451 -5.94 -15.32 -4.88
C CYS A 451 -7.02 -14.27 -4.60
N LEU A 452 -8.10 -14.30 -5.37
CA LEU A 452 -9.23 -13.37 -5.26
C LEU A 452 -10.33 -13.88 -4.32
N ALA A 453 -10.42 -15.19 -4.10
CA ALA A 453 -11.35 -15.77 -3.14
C ALA A 453 -10.84 -17.10 -2.61
N ARG A 454 -11.10 -17.35 -1.32
CA ARG A 454 -10.78 -18.61 -0.65
C ARG A 454 -12.07 -19.34 -0.28
N GLY A 455 -12.02 -20.67 -0.24
CA GLY A 455 -13.17 -21.46 0.18
C GLY A 455 -12.93 -22.96 0.22
N LYS A 456 -14.02 -23.73 0.21
CA LYS A 456 -13.96 -25.20 0.17
C LYS A 456 -13.23 -25.66 -1.10
N GLN A 457 -12.30 -26.61 -0.95
CA GLN A 457 -11.68 -27.32 -2.06
C GLN A 457 -12.74 -27.83 -3.04
N VAL A 458 -12.63 -27.38 -4.29
CA VAL A 458 -13.43 -27.88 -5.41
C VAL A 458 -12.89 -29.26 -5.82
N GLU A 459 -13.79 -30.16 -6.21
CA GLU A 459 -13.41 -31.47 -6.73
C GLU A 459 -12.57 -31.30 -7.99
N LEU A 460 -11.43 -32.00 -8.03
CA LEU A 460 -10.51 -31.94 -9.17
C LEU A 460 -11.11 -32.62 -10.40
N PRO A 461 -10.87 -32.08 -11.61
CA PRO A 461 -11.15 -32.82 -12.84
C PRO A 461 -10.37 -34.15 -12.86
N THR A 462 -10.82 -35.09 -13.69
CA THR A 462 -10.05 -36.32 -13.90
C THR A 462 -8.70 -35.99 -14.53
N ALA A 463 -7.62 -36.48 -13.91
CA ALA A 463 -6.28 -36.31 -14.44
C ALA A 463 -6.16 -36.98 -15.81
N THR A 464 -5.67 -36.23 -16.79
CA THR A 464 -5.45 -36.70 -18.17
C THR A 464 -4.11 -37.41 -18.32
N GLY A 465 -3.18 -37.23 -17.38
CA GLY A 465 -1.80 -37.70 -17.48
C GLY A 465 -0.94 -36.87 -18.46
N THR A 466 -1.46 -35.76 -18.97
CA THR A 466 -0.73 -34.90 -19.90
C THR A 466 0.31 -34.07 -19.14
N THR A 467 1.59 -34.29 -19.42
CA THR A 467 2.67 -33.45 -18.88
C THR A 467 2.73 -32.12 -19.64
N GLY A 468 2.55 -31.02 -18.91
CA GLY A 468 2.74 -29.66 -19.42
C GLY A 468 4.11 -29.09 -19.07
N PHE A 469 4.67 -28.32 -19.98
CA PHE A 469 5.88 -27.51 -19.84
C PHE A 469 5.58 -26.08 -20.27
N PRO A 470 6.38 -25.08 -19.90
CA PRO A 470 6.26 -23.75 -20.48
C PRO A 470 6.38 -23.80 -22.02
N ALA A 471 5.66 -22.91 -22.70
CA ALA A 471 5.84 -22.69 -24.13
C ALA A 471 7.21 -22.07 -24.45
N ALA A 472 7.66 -22.21 -25.69
CA ALA A 472 8.96 -21.68 -26.12
C ALA A 472 9.04 -20.16 -25.91
N GLY A 473 10.15 -19.70 -25.34
CA GLY A 473 10.35 -18.28 -25.05
C GLY A 473 9.73 -17.79 -23.74
N LEU A 474 9.16 -18.68 -22.93
CA LEU A 474 8.69 -18.38 -21.58
C LEU A 474 9.70 -18.84 -20.52
N SER A 475 9.55 -18.31 -19.31
CA SER A 475 10.42 -18.63 -18.18
C SER A 475 10.02 -19.92 -17.47
N GLU A 476 10.88 -20.35 -16.53
CA GLU A 476 10.59 -21.45 -15.61
C GLU A 476 9.38 -21.16 -14.71
N ALA A 477 8.95 -19.89 -14.56
CA ALA A 477 7.83 -19.52 -13.71
C ALA A 477 6.49 -20.14 -14.12
N TYR A 478 6.38 -20.60 -15.37
CA TYR A 478 5.21 -21.29 -15.87
C TYR A 478 5.23 -22.79 -15.57
N SER A 479 6.34 -23.38 -15.12
CA SER A 479 6.52 -24.84 -15.09
C SER A 479 5.52 -25.54 -14.17
N GLY A 480 5.38 -25.09 -12.92
CA GLY A 480 4.41 -25.65 -11.98
C GLY A 480 2.97 -25.49 -12.46
N LEU A 481 2.62 -24.30 -12.97
CA LEU A 481 1.30 -23.99 -13.50
C LEU A 481 0.96 -24.82 -14.74
N CYS A 482 1.86 -24.94 -15.70
CA CYS A 482 1.65 -25.74 -16.91
C CYS A 482 1.55 -27.23 -16.61
N SER A 483 2.42 -27.74 -15.74
CA SER A 483 2.36 -29.14 -15.30
C SER A 483 1.00 -29.47 -14.70
N TYR A 484 0.52 -28.63 -13.76
CA TYR A 484 -0.77 -28.80 -13.13
C TYR A 484 -1.93 -28.65 -14.12
N ALA A 485 -1.96 -27.54 -14.86
CA ALA A 485 -3.08 -27.19 -15.73
C ALA A 485 -3.27 -28.20 -16.88
N CYS A 486 -2.19 -28.59 -17.56
CA CYS A 486 -2.26 -29.55 -18.66
C CYS A 486 -2.72 -30.93 -18.18
N ASN A 487 -2.27 -31.36 -16.99
CA ASN A 487 -2.71 -32.62 -16.40
C ASN A 487 -4.21 -32.64 -16.08
N TYR A 488 -4.86 -31.48 -15.92
CA TYR A 488 -6.31 -31.37 -15.71
C TYR A 488 -7.08 -30.83 -16.93
N GLY A 489 -6.47 -30.89 -18.12
CA GLY A 489 -7.14 -30.64 -19.39
C GLY A 489 -7.14 -29.17 -19.85
N TYR A 490 -6.44 -28.27 -19.16
CA TYR A 490 -6.24 -26.89 -19.60
C TYR A 490 -4.78 -26.65 -19.99
N CYS A 491 -4.47 -26.74 -21.28
CA CYS A 491 -3.12 -26.62 -21.81
C CYS A 491 -3.05 -25.58 -22.93
N PRO A 492 -3.16 -24.28 -22.62
CA PRO A 492 -3.19 -23.23 -23.65
C PRO A 492 -1.82 -23.13 -24.34
N SER A 493 -1.79 -23.24 -25.67
CA SER A 493 -0.53 -23.24 -26.44
C SER A 493 0.24 -21.92 -26.38
N SER A 494 -0.39 -20.83 -25.92
CA SER A 494 0.26 -19.55 -25.69
C SER A 494 1.12 -19.53 -24.42
N ALA A 495 0.87 -20.43 -23.47
CA ALA A 495 1.58 -20.49 -22.19
C ALA A 495 2.27 -21.84 -21.95
N CYS A 496 1.70 -22.93 -22.48
CA CYS A 496 2.17 -24.28 -22.23
C CYS A 496 2.42 -25.07 -23.52
N SER A 497 3.23 -26.11 -23.39
CA SER A 497 3.60 -27.07 -24.42
C SER A 497 3.58 -28.48 -23.82
N THR A 498 3.20 -29.50 -24.59
CA THR A 498 3.26 -30.91 -24.15
C THR A 498 4.63 -31.54 -24.35
N THR A 499 5.58 -30.79 -24.91
CA THR A 499 6.99 -31.16 -25.04
C THR A 499 7.87 -30.09 -24.41
N LYS A 500 9.03 -30.48 -23.87
CA LYS A 500 10.01 -29.52 -23.33
C LYS A 500 10.43 -28.52 -24.40
N GLN A 501 10.46 -27.25 -24.04
CA GLN A 501 10.88 -26.14 -24.90
C GLN A 501 12.10 -25.44 -24.30
N PRO A 502 12.92 -24.74 -25.10
CA PRO A 502 13.92 -23.82 -24.58
C PRO A 502 13.24 -22.70 -23.77
N LEU A 503 13.69 -22.55 -22.52
CA LEU A 503 13.22 -21.52 -21.60
C LEU A 503 14.15 -20.30 -21.61
N ILE A 504 13.60 -19.15 -21.25
CA ILE A 504 14.38 -17.94 -21.01
C ILE A 504 14.57 -17.71 -19.51
N VAL A 505 15.66 -17.04 -19.15
CA VAL A 505 15.80 -16.42 -17.83
C VAL A 505 15.45 -14.95 -18.04
N PRO A 506 14.30 -14.45 -17.52
CA PRO A 506 13.99 -13.03 -17.59
C PRO A 506 15.14 -12.23 -16.97
N THR A 507 15.41 -11.03 -17.48
CA THR A 507 16.37 -10.11 -16.85
C THR A 507 15.70 -9.20 -15.83
N VAL A 508 14.37 -9.07 -15.91
CA VAL A 508 13.52 -8.31 -14.98
C VAL A 508 12.26 -9.08 -14.64
N SER A 509 11.73 -8.85 -13.44
CA SER A 509 10.57 -9.58 -12.94
C SER A 509 9.39 -9.45 -13.89
N GLU A 510 8.77 -10.57 -14.24
CA GLU A 510 7.58 -10.62 -15.10
C GLU A 510 6.34 -10.01 -14.42
N PHE A 511 6.46 -9.72 -13.12
CA PHE A 511 5.42 -9.11 -12.27
C PHE A 511 5.74 -7.65 -11.94
N ALA A 512 6.92 -7.14 -12.31
CA ALA A 512 7.20 -5.72 -12.17
C ALA A 512 6.38 -4.93 -13.20
N PRO A 513 5.66 -3.88 -12.77
CA PRO A 513 4.96 -3.02 -13.70
C PRO A 513 5.95 -2.24 -14.57
N PRO A 514 5.55 -1.83 -15.79
CA PRO A 514 6.42 -1.10 -16.68
C PRO A 514 6.68 0.32 -16.16
N VAL A 515 7.87 0.84 -16.46
CA VAL A 515 8.26 2.22 -16.23
C VAL A 515 8.47 2.94 -17.56
N CYS A 516 8.61 4.26 -17.53
CA CYS A 516 9.07 4.96 -18.73
C CYS A 516 10.54 4.61 -18.98
N ILE A 517 10.89 4.31 -20.24
CA ILE A 517 12.28 4.03 -20.66
C ILE A 517 12.75 4.96 -21.78
N ARG A 518 11.89 5.86 -22.24
CA ARG A 518 12.24 6.86 -23.23
C ARG A 518 11.23 7.97 -23.16
N GLY A 519 11.68 9.20 -23.03
CA GLY A 519 10.80 10.37 -23.01
C GLY A 519 11.38 11.55 -23.76
N THR A 520 10.59 12.60 -23.87
CA THR A 520 10.99 13.87 -24.48
C THR A 520 10.36 15.04 -23.72
N GLY A 521 10.89 16.23 -23.93
CA GLY A 521 10.41 17.48 -23.32
C GLY A 521 10.66 18.65 -24.26
N SER A 522 10.11 19.82 -23.92
CA SER A 522 10.24 21.03 -24.74
C SER A 522 11.39 21.93 -24.27
N GLY A 523 12.14 22.52 -25.20
CA GLY A 523 13.18 23.52 -24.89
C GLY A 523 14.26 22.95 -23.96
N ASN A 524 14.56 23.63 -22.86
CA ASN A 524 15.59 23.19 -21.90
C ASN A 524 15.22 21.90 -21.14
N LEU A 525 13.98 21.40 -21.24
CA LEU A 525 13.59 20.09 -20.70
C LEU A 525 13.96 18.93 -21.63
N GLN A 526 14.23 19.17 -22.91
CA GLN A 526 14.40 18.09 -23.89
C GLN A 526 15.43 17.05 -23.43
N GLY A 527 16.66 17.50 -23.17
CA GLY A 527 17.74 16.60 -22.74
C GLY A 527 17.51 15.99 -21.35
N LEU A 528 16.85 16.73 -20.44
CA LEU A 528 16.51 16.21 -19.11
C LEU A 528 15.49 15.08 -19.19
N CYS A 529 14.44 15.24 -20.00
CA CYS A 529 13.44 14.19 -20.21
C CYS A 529 14.00 13.00 -20.99
N GLU A 530 14.83 13.25 -22.01
CA GLU A 530 15.52 12.17 -22.75
C GLU A 530 16.39 11.32 -21.81
N PHE A 531 17.10 11.95 -20.86
CA PHE A 531 17.91 11.24 -19.86
C PHE A 531 17.07 10.60 -18.76
N ALA A 532 16.25 11.38 -18.06
CA ALA A 532 15.59 10.93 -16.83
C ALA A 532 14.50 9.89 -17.09
N CYS A 533 13.73 10.06 -18.18
CA CYS A 533 12.73 9.09 -18.58
C CYS A 533 13.34 7.77 -19.05
N ASN A 534 14.66 7.70 -19.33
CA ASN A 534 15.34 6.43 -19.59
C ASN A 534 15.47 5.57 -18.32
N TYR A 535 15.25 6.15 -17.14
CA TYR A 535 15.37 5.50 -15.84
C TYR A 535 14.07 5.63 -15.01
N GLY A 536 12.92 5.75 -15.68
CA GLY A 536 11.60 5.83 -15.05
C GLY A 536 11.23 7.16 -14.39
N MET A 537 12.19 8.06 -14.14
CA MET A 537 11.91 9.43 -13.66
C MET A 537 11.37 10.29 -14.82
N CYS A 538 10.05 10.20 -15.06
CA CYS A 538 9.38 10.85 -16.18
C CYS A 538 8.08 11.55 -15.77
N PRO A 539 8.16 12.67 -15.01
CA PRO A 539 6.98 13.37 -14.53
C PRO A 539 6.16 13.94 -15.70
N MET A 540 4.86 13.66 -15.73
CA MET A 540 3.96 14.04 -16.83
C MET A 540 3.75 15.54 -16.96
N ALA A 541 4.01 16.29 -15.87
CA ALA A 541 3.99 17.75 -15.88
C ALA A 541 5.12 18.36 -16.73
N SER A 542 6.22 17.63 -16.93
CA SER A 542 7.44 18.13 -17.58
C SER A 542 7.83 17.35 -18.83
N CYS A 543 7.54 16.06 -18.87
CA CYS A 543 8.00 15.13 -19.89
C CYS A 543 6.83 14.37 -20.52
N THR A 544 7.01 13.93 -21.77
CA THR A 544 6.13 12.97 -22.45
C THR A 544 6.86 11.64 -22.57
N CYS A 545 6.28 10.58 -22.02
CA CYS A 545 6.80 9.23 -22.20
C CYS A 545 6.52 8.74 -23.64
N LEU A 546 7.56 8.26 -24.32
CA LEU A 546 7.54 7.79 -25.71
C LEU A 546 7.67 6.27 -25.84
N ALA A 547 8.09 5.58 -24.77
CA ALA A 547 8.13 4.12 -24.69
C ALA A 547 8.18 3.68 -23.22
N THR A 548 7.54 2.55 -22.94
CA THR A 548 7.52 1.92 -21.62
C THR A 548 8.23 0.57 -21.67
N GLY A 549 8.77 0.11 -20.55
CA GLY A 549 9.43 -1.18 -20.46
C GLY A 549 10.00 -1.46 -19.08
N ALA A 550 10.92 -2.42 -19.05
CA ALA A 550 11.72 -2.77 -17.88
C ALA A 550 12.55 -1.58 -17.39
N LEU A 551 12.68 -1.42 -16.06
CA LEU A 551 13.56 -0.39 -15.51
C LEU A 551 15.02 -0.67 -15.89
N ASN A 552 15.67 0.33 -16.49
CA ASN A 552 17.09 0.27 -16.77
C ASN A 552 17.91 0.44 -15.48
N ALA A 553 19.01 -0.29 -15.36
CA ALA A 553 19.95 -0.11 -14.26
C ALA A 553 20.43 1.35 -14.18
N PHE A 554 20.38 1.93 -12.98
CA PHE A 554 20.81 3.30 -12.76
C PHE A 554 22.33 3.47 -12.99
N PRO A 555 22.78 4.63 -13.51
CA PRO A 555 24.19 5.00 -13.51
C PRO A 555 24.75 5.17 -12.09
N SER A 556 26.05 5.40 -11.98
CA SER A 556 26.69 5.74 -10.70
C SER A 556 26.05 6.98 -10.08
N PHE A 557 25.57 6.84 -8.85
CA PHE A 557 24.99 7.92 -8.08
C PHE A 557 26.06 8.81 -7.44
N THR A 558 25.85 10.13 -7.51
CA THR A 558 26.60 11.14 -6.79
C THR A 558 25.62 12.00 -5.99
N GLN A 559 25.86 12.17 -4.69
CA GLN A 559 25.05 13.04 -3.86
C GLN A 559 25.35 14.50 -4.20
N LEU A 560 24.44 15.12 -4.95
CA LEU A 560 24.50 16.52 -5.34
C LEU A 560 23.24 17.24 -4.84
N THR A 561 23.27 18.57 -4.84
CA THR A 561 22.05 19.38 -4.77
C THR A 561 21.93 20.14 -6.07
N ALA A 562 20.87 19.88 -6.83
CA ALA A 562 20.63 20.55 -8.10
C ALA A 562 19.20 21.09 -8.19
N SER A 563 19.07 22.20 -8.90
CA SER A 563 17.80 22.88 -9.14
C SER A 563 17.78 23.55 -10.50
N ALA A 564 16.66 24.13 -10.89
CA ALA A 564 16.44 24.83 -12.14
C ALA A 564 17.43 26.00 -12.28
N ALA A 565 17.95 26.19 -13.49
CA ALA A 565 18.73 27.37 -13.84
C ALA A 565 17.89 28.65 -13.68
N THR A 566 18.57 29.78 -13.50
CA THR A 566 17.92 31.08 -13.28
C THR A 566 16.98 31.44 -14.43
N GLY A 567 15.75 31.86 -14.08
CA GLY A 567 14.74 32.28 -15.06
C GLY A 567 13.85 31.16 -15.60
N LEU A 568 14.07 29.91 -15.19
CA LEU A 568 13.21 28.77 -15.53
C LEU A 568 12.11 28.55 -14.49
N GLU A 569 10.98 28.01 -14.92
CA GLU A 569 9.86 27.66 -14.04
C GLU A 569 10.25 26.48 -13.15
N GLY A 570 10.56 26.77 -11.88
CA GLY A 570 11.06 25.77 -10.92
C GLY A 570 10.21 24.50 -10.85
N ARG A 571 8.88 24.61 -10.95
CA ARG A 571 7.93 23.48 -10.91
C ARG A 571 8.27 22.39 -11.93
N LEU A 572 8.65 22.77 -13.16
CA LEU A 572 8.90 21.83 -14.24
C LEU A 572 10.26 21.11 -14.13
N TYR A 573 11.26 21.74 -13.51
CA TYR A 573 12.63 21.24 -13.48
C TYR A 573 13.00 20.62 -12.13
N ASN A 574 12.48 21.19 -11.05
CA ASN A 574 12.73 20.74 -9.68
C ASN A 574 11.65 19.79 -9.20
N GLY A 575 10.55 19.65 -9.93
CA GLY A 575 9.28 19.22 -9.35
C GLY A 575 8.74 20.31 -8.43
N GLU A 576 7.75 19.97 -7.60
CA GLU A 576 7.26 20.89 -6.56
C GLU A 576 8.22 21.01 -5.36
N ASN A 577 9.33 20.24 -5.31
CA ASN A 577 10.58 20.44 -4.53
C ASN A 577 11.56 19.27 -4.79
N THR A 578 12.76 19.29 -4.16
CA THR A 578 13.96 18.39 -4.12
C THR A 578 14.01 16.96 -4.73
N THR A 579 13.05 16.50 -5.52
CA THR A 579 12.97 15.17 -6.15
C THR A 579 12.80 15.24 -7.67
N GLY A 580 12.71 16.42 -8.29
CA GLY A 580 12.50 16.54 -9.72
C GLY A 580 13.73 16.36 -10.62
N LEU A 581 13.50 16.57 -11.91
CA LEU A 581 14.42 16.26 -13.01
C LEU A 581 15.86 16.73 -12.81
N CYS A 582 16.08 17.97 -12.35
CA CYS A 582 17.42 18.48 -12.13
C CYS A 582 18.15 17.76 -11.00
N GLN A 583 17.46 17.52 -9.87
CA GLN A 583 18.06 16.78 -8.76
C GLN A 583 18.45 15.37 -9.22
N PHE A 584 17.51 14.66 -9.85
CA PHE A 584 17.75 13.31 -10.35
C PHE A 584 18.89 13.28 -11.38
N ALA A 585 18.76 14.01 -12.47
CA ALA A 585 19.69 13.92 -13.59
C ALA A 585 21.11 14.31 -13.20
N CYS A 586 21.27 15.39 -12.41
CA CYS A 586 22.59 15.81 -11.96
C CYS A 586 23.21 14.76 -11.04
N SER A 587 22.44 14.16 -10.12
CA SER A 587 22.92 13.08 -9.26
C SER A 587 23.37 11.82 -10.01
N TYR A 588 22.88 11.60 -11.23
CA TYR A 588 23.31 10.51 -12.10
C TYR A 588 24.22 10.96 -13.26
N GLY A 589 24.85 12.13 -13.13
CA GLY A 589 25.92 12.58 -14.02
C GLY A 589 25.48 13.38 -15.25
N TYR A 590 24.19 13.69 -15.40
CA TYR A 590 23.67 14.52 -16.48
C TYR A 590 23.15 15.88 -15.96
N CYS A 591 23.98 16.92 -16.03
CA CYS A 591 23.67 18.23 -15.46
C CYS A 591 23.88 19.38 -16.46
N PRO A 592 22.94 19.60 -17.40
CA PRO A 592 23.08 20.64 -18.42
C PRO A 592 22.94 22.05 -17.80
N ALA A 593 23.99 22.87 -17.91
CA ALA A 593 24.06 24.20 -17.28
C ALA A 593 22.96 25.20 -17.72
N GLY A 594 22.38 24.99 -18.91
CA GLY A 594 21.25 25.78 -19.40
C GLY A 594 19.90 25.44 -18.76
N ALA A 595 19.79 24.26 -18.11
CA ALA A 595 18.57 23.78 -17.48
C ALA A 595 18.71 23.64 -15.96
N CYS A 596 19.88 23.23 -15.47
CA CYS A 596 20.13 22.96 -14.05
C CYS A 596 21.35 23.73 -13.52
N LYS A 597 21.29 24.09 -12.24
CA LYS A 597 22.38 24.65 -11.44
C LYS A 597 22.65 23.74 -10.24
N VAL A 598 23.92 23.50 -9.95
CA VAL A 598 24.36 22.74 -8.77
C VAL A 598 24.75 23.73 -7.68
N SER A 599 24.29 23.50 -6.44
CA SER A 599 24.71 24.27 -5.27
C SER A 599 25.60 23.44 -4.36
N SER A 600 26.67 24.03 -3.86
CA SER A 600 27.49 23.45 -2.78
C SER A 600 26.72 23.52 -1.46
N GLY A 601 26.16 22.39 -1.03
CA GLY A 601 25.53 22.20 0.27
C GLY A 601 25.47 20.71 0.61
N PRO A 602 25.28 20.33 1.89
CA PRO A 602 25.05 18.92 2.24
C PRO A 602 23.77 18.48 1.53
N GLY A 603 23.92 17.68 0.47
CA GLY A 603 22.79 17.30 -0.35
C GLY A 603 21.78 16.47 0.41
N GLY A 604 20.50 16.62 0.09
CA GLY A 604 19.49 15.65 0.49
C GLY A 604 19.90 14.26 0.01
N ILE A 605 19.72 13.26 0.85
CA ILE A 605 19.87 11.86 0.44
C ILE A 605 18.61 11.53 -0.34
N PHE A 606 18.68 11.54 -1.67
CA PHE A 606 17.60 11.04 -2.50
C PHE A 606 18.17 10.11 -3.55
N ALA A 607 17.92 8.81 -3.37
CA ALA A 607 17.99 7.81 -4.42
C ALA A 607 16.53 7.41 -4.70
N PRO A 608 15.90 7.90 -5.79
CA PRO A 608 14.58 7.44 -6.15
C PRO A 608 14.67 5.98 -6.50
N THR A 609 13.70 5.23 -6.03
CA THR A 609 13.74 3.78 -6.05
C THR A 609 12.34 3.22 -6.22
N PRO A 610 12.19 2.10 -6.93
CA PRO A 610 10.87 1.54 -7.21
C PRO A 610 10.26 0.95 -5.93
N LEU A 611 9.01 1.30 -5.61
CA LEU A 611 8.20 0.53 -4.63
C LEU A 611 7.64 -0.79 -5.23
N THR A 612 8.17 -1.23 -6.36
CA THR A 612 7.65 -2.34 -7.15
C THR A 612 8.40 -3.64 -6.84
N PRO A 613 7.89 -4.82 -7.25
CA PRO A 613 8.63 -6.08 -7.13
C PRO A 613 10.07 -5.94 -7.67
N ASP A 614 11.03 -6.61 -7.03
CA ASP A 614 12.45 -6.53 -7.36
C ASP A 614 12.67 -6.61 -8.88
N SER A 615 13.40 -5.62 -9.40
CA SER A 615 13.77 -5.52 -10.82
C SER A 615 14.77 -6.59 -11.28
N SER A 616 15.40 -7.35 -10.38
CA SER A 616 16.41 -8.36 -10.70
C SER A 616 15.85 -9.80 -10.69
N CYS A 617 16.21 -10.59 -11.70
CA CYS A 617 15.72 -11.97 -11.89
C CYS A 617 16.72 -13.09 -11.63
N ASP A 618 17.90 -12.76 -11.08
CA ASP A 618 19.04 -13.68 -11.06
C ASP A 618 18.84 -14.98 -10.23
N ASP A 619 17.65 -15.23 -9.67
CA ASP A 619 17.35 -16.43 -8.88
C ASP A 619 16.00 -17.11 -9.20
N ILE A 620 15.37 -16.85 -10.35
CA ILE A 620 14.08 -17.50 -10.71
C ILE A 620 14.25 -19.03 -10.91
N SER A 621 15.45 -19.53 -11.18
CA SER A 621 15.69 -20.97 -11.39
C SER A 621 15.67 -21.81 -10.11
N SER A 622 15.85 -21.19 -8.94
CA SER A 622 15.76 -21.88 -7.64
C SER A 622 14.33 -21.88 -7.07
N MET A 623 13.40 -21.12 -7.67
CA MET A 623 12.01 -20.95 -7.23
C MET A 623 11.05 -22.09 -7.61
N TYR A 624 11.42 -22.98 -8.54
CA TYR A 624 10.47 -23.93 -9.16
C TYR A 624 10.91 -25.41 -9.12
N ILE A 625 11.81 -25.78 -8.20
CA ILE A 625 12.18 -27.18 -7.91
C ILE A 625 11.30 -27.75 -6.80
#